data_AF-A0A9Q1DFD4-F1
#
_entry.id   AF-A0A9Q1DFD4-F1
#
_cell.length_a   1.000
_cell.length_b   1.000
_cell.length_c   1.000
_cell.angle_alpha   90.00
_cell.angle_beta   90.00
_cell.angle_gamma   90.00
#
_symmetry.space_group_name_H-M   'P 1'
#
loop_
_entity.id
_entity.type
_entity.pdbx_description
1 polymer ?
#
loop_
_entity_poly.entity_id
_entity_poly.type
_entity_poly.pdbx_seq_one_letter_code
_entity_poly.pdbx_strand_id
1 'polypeptide(L)'
;MESKISTEKEQALPLSALRMLAPPTRLFSAAMWCVMQRRNALHYGKLEEFVTSISEAVPGLLSDRHRAKLTLGLRARLILELCRGPDPPDSSLILPHLRRLRPPVGNRDQKVQAASWAFQQQVRNLLDSPAERRRFFQEEVFVGQYGPQFDCALEKLLWEFLSRLDQLLPMPDLAQTVSWLSAAPVCWRTWSSLSS
;
A
#
# COMPACT_ATOMS: atom_id res chain seq x y z
N MET A 1 22.45 -15.87 39.17
CA MET A 1 23.18 -14.69 38.69
C MET A 1 23.06 -14.69 37.18
N GLU A 2 21.89 -14.33 36.69
CA GLU A 2 21.49 -12.96 36.31
C GLU A 2 21.80 -12.70 34.84
N SER A 3 20.74 -12.95 34.07
CA SER A 3 20.35 -12.30 32.84
C SER A 3 20.92 -10.90 32.61
N LYS A 4 21.51 -10.70 31.43
CA LYS A 4 21.41 -9.43 30.70
C LYS A 4 21.02 -9.71 29.25
N ILE A 5 19.74 -9.99 29.07
CA ILE A 5 19.06 -9.74 27.80
C ILE A 5 18.90 -8.22 27.75
N SER A 6 19.79 -7.55 27.02
CA SER A 6 19.63 -6.13 26.70
C SER A 6 18.51 -6.02 25.68
N THR A 7 17.27 -5.91 26.17
CA THR A 7 16.12 -5.43 25.41
C THR A 7 16.34 -3.96 25.05
N GLU A 8 17.04 -3.71 23.94
CA GLU A 8 16.87 -2.47 23.19
C GLU A 8 15.49 -2.51 22.53
N LYS A 9 14.46 -2.16 23.30
CA LYS A 9 13.25 -1.59 22.70
C LYS A 9 13.68 -0.26 22.11
N GLU A 10 13.94 -0.23 20.80
CA GLU A 10 14.01 1.01 20.01
C GLU A 10 12.92 1.96 20.53
N GLN A 11 13.33 3.07 21.13
CA GLN A 11 12.43 4.01 21.76
C GLN A 11 11.61 4.67 20.65
N ALA A 12 10.42 4.12 20.40
CA ALA A 12 9.49 4.67 19.43
C ALA A 12 9.17 6.13 19.81
N LEU A 13 9.47 7.05 18.91
CA LEU A 13 9.14 8.47 19.10
C LEU A 13 7.62 8.63 19.28
N PRO A 14 7.17 9.53 20.17
CA PRO A 14 5.76 9.81 20.30
C PRO A 14 5.22 10.41 19.00
N LEU A 15 3.95 10.15 18.68
CA LEU A 15 3.31 10.63 17.45
C LEU A 15 3.38 12.16 17.29
N SER A 16 3.38 12.89 18.41
CA SER A 16 3.57 14.34 18.41
C SER A 16 4.94 14.75 17.86
N ALA A 17 6.02 14.10 18.28
CA ALA A 17 7.37 14.36 17.78
C ALA A 17 7.48 13.97 16.29
N LEU A 18 6.91 12.84 15.89
CA LEU A 18 6.90 12.42 14.48
C LEU A 18 6.19 13.43 13.56
N ARG A 19 5.07 14.00 14.02
CA ARG A 19 4.34 15.07 13.29
C ARG A 19 5.13 16.36 13.15
N MET A 20 6.06 16.64 14.07
CA MET A 20 6.95 17.80 13.96
C MET A 20 8.13 17.54 13.01
N LEU A 21 8.64 16.31 12.99
CA LEU A 21 9.87 15.96 12.26
C LEU A 21 9.65 15.61 10.79
N ALA A 22 8.46 15.15 10.43
CA ALA A 22 8.17 14.67 9.09
C ALA A 22 6.86 15.26 8.56
N PRO A 23 6.79 15.58 7.25
CA PRO A 23 5.56 16.04 6.64
C PRO A 23 4.49 14.94 6.72
N PRO A 24 3.19 15.30 6.76
CA PRO A 24 2.09 14.33 6.85
C PRO A 24 2.16 13.22 5.80
N THR A 25 2.60 13.55 4.59
CA THR A 25 2.77 12.61 3.48
C THR A 25 3.81 11.55 3.77
N ARG A 26 4.97 11.91 4.34
CA ARG A 26 6.02 10.95 4.72
C ARG A 26 5.58 10.04 5.86
N LEU A 27 4.85 10.57 6.83
CA LEU A 27 4.26 9.75 7.91
C LEU A 27 3.23 8.76 7.37
N PHE A 28 2.40 9.20 6.44
CA PHE A 28 1.42 8.35 5.79
C PHE A 28 2.09 7.25 4.95
N SER A 29 3.09 7.60 4.14
CA SER A 29 3.93 6.65 3.39
C SER A 29 4.59 5.62 4.31
N ALA A 30 5.14 6.05 5.45
CA ALA A 30 5.73 5.15 6.43
C ALA A 30 4.68 4.18 7.04
N ALA A 31 3.48 4.67 7.36
CA ALA A 31 2.40 3.81 7.84
C ALA A 31 1.99 2.75 6.79
N MET A 32 1.92 3.15 5.52
CA MET A 32 1.64 2.23 4.40
C MET A 32 2.74 1.18 4.24
N TRP A 33 4.00 1.57 4.39
CA TRP A 33 5.12 0.64 4.40
C TRP A 33 5.04 -0.35 5.56
N CYS A 34 4.69 0.11 6.76
CA CYS A 34 4.50 -0.76 7.92
C CYS A 34 3.40 -1.81 7.71
N VAL A 35 2.30 -1.46 7.03
CA VAL A 35 1.23 -2.42 6.68
C VAL A 35 1.77 -3.55 5.81
N MET A 36 2.59 -3.21 4.80
CA MET A 36 3.23 -4.18 3.90
C MET A 36 4.23 -5.06 4.64
N GLN A 37 5.11 -4.46 5.46
CA GLN A 37 6.12 -5.18 6.24
C GLN A 37 5.50 -6.18 7.23
N ARG A 38 4.38 -5.81 7.86
CA ARG A 38 3.64 -6.67 8.78
C ARG A 38 2.75 -7.71 8.08
N ARG A 39 2.75 -7.76 6.74
CA ARG A 39 1.92 -8.65 5.92
C ARG A 39 0.43 -8.60 6.28
N ASN A 40 -0.06 -7.43 6.69
CA ASN A 40 -1.45 -7.28 7.10
C ASN A 40 -2.35 -7.13 5.86
N ALA A 41 -2.58 -8.25 5.19
CA ALA A 41 -3.26 -8.33 3.89
C ALA A 41 -4.70 -7.76 3.90
N LEU A 42 -5.39 -7.80 5.05
CA LEU A 42 -6.71 -7.21 5.20
C LEU A 42 -6.73 -5.68 4.95
N HIS A 43 -5.59 -5.01 5.11
CA HIS A 43 -5.45 -3.58 4.85
C HIS A 43 -5.00 -3.27 3.41
N TYR A 44 -4.69 -4.29 2.59
CA TYR A 44 -4.17 -4.06 1.24
C TYR A 44 -5.21 -3.42 0.31
N GLY A 45 -6.50 -3.52 0.63
CA GLY A 45 -7.55 -2.78 -0.09
C GLY A 45 -7.37 -1.26 0.03
N LYS A 46 -7.13 -0.75 1.24
CA LYS A 46 -6.87 0.67 1.47
C LYS A 46 -5.54 1.12 0.84
N LEU A 47 -4.53 0.25 0.92
CA LEU A 47 -3.23 0.49 0.31
C LEU A 47 -3.34 0.62 -1.23
N GLU A 48 -4.13 -0.23 -1.86
CA GLU A 48 -4.39 -0.17 -3.30
C GLU A 48 -5.20 1.08 -3.70
N GLU A 49 -6.22 1.46 -2.93
CA GLU A 49 -7.01 2.67 -3.16
C GLU A 49 -6.12 3.93 -3.10
N PHE A 50 -5.17 3.95 -2.16
CA PHE A 50 -4.16 5.00 -2.06
C PHE A 50 -3.25 5.05 -3.29
N VAL A 51 -2.67 3.91 -3.68
CA VAL A 51 -1.80 3.82 -4.86
C VAL A 51 -2.54 4.29 -6.12
N THR A 52 -3.79 3.90 -6.29
CA THR A 52 -4.63 4.32 -7.42
C THR A 52 -4.86 5.84 -7.38
N SER A 53 -5.31 6.39 -6.26
CA SER A 53 -5.63 7.82 -6.12
C SER A 53 -4.43 8.71 -6.43
N ILE A 54 -3.25 8.37 -5.89
CA ILE A 54 -2.03 9.14 -6.13
C ILE A 54 -1.54 8.96 -7.58
N SER A 55 -1.69 7.77 -8.17
CA SER A 55 -1.30 7.55 -9.57
C SER A 55 -2.19 8.30 -10.56
N GLU A 56 -3.44 8.61 -10.18
CA GLU A 56 -4.35 9.45 -10.95
C GLU A 56 -4.00 10.94 -10.77
N ALA A 57 -3.71 11.37 -9.54
CA ALA A 57 -3.31 12.74 -9.23
C ALA A 57 -1.93 13.10 -9.81
N VAL A 58 -1.02 12.12 -9.86
CA VAL A 58 0.34 12.28 -10.39
C VAL A 58 0.62 11.18 -11.42
N PRO A 59 0.17 11.39 -12.68
CA PRO A 59 0.48 10.47 -13.76
C PRO A 59 1.99 10.32 -13.97
N GLY A 60 2.43 9.11 -14.31
CA GLY A 60 3.86 8.82 -14.55
C GLY A 60 4.68 8.57 -13.29
N LEU A 61 4.09 8.65 -12.08
CA LEU A 61 4.77 8.28 -10.83
C LEU A 61 5.36 6.87 -10.91
N LEU A 62 4.57 5.92 -11.42
CA LEU A 62 5.03 4.60 -11.83
C LEU A 62 4.79 4.41 -13.32
N SER A 63 5.54 3.47 -13.93
CA SER A 63 5.15 2.95 -15.24
C SER A 63 3.77 2.27 -15.15
N ASP A 64 2.99 2.31 -16.24
CA ASP A 64 1.67 1.67 -16.29
C ASP A 64 1.75 0.19 -15.88
N ARG A 65 2.84 -0.48 -16.25
CA ARG A 65 3.13 -1.86 -15.90
C ARG A 65 3.35 -2.05 -14.40
N HIS A 66 4.16 -1.20 -13.76
CA HIS A 66 4.41 -1.30 -12.31
C HIS A 66 3.16 -0.95 -11.51
N ARG A 67 2.43 0.10 -11.91
CA ARG A 67 1.14 0.46 -11.32
C ARG A 67 0.15 -0.70 -11.40
N ALA A 68 0.01 -1.32 -12.57
CA ALA A 68 -0.90 -2.44 -12.75
C ALA A 68 -0.48 -3.66 -11.91
N LYS A 69 0.81 -4.02 -11.89
CA LYS A 69 1.30 -5.14 -11.06
C LYS A 69 1.05 -4.88 -9.57
N LEU A 70 1.32 -3.67 -9.09
CA LEU A 70 1.14 -3.30 -7.68
C LEU A 70 -0.33 -3.34 -7.28
N THR A 71 -1.19 -2.65 -8.01
CA THR A 71 -2.64 -2.60 -7.72
C THR A 71 -3.27 -3.99 -7.80
N LEU A 72 -3.04 -4.76 -8.87
CA LEU A 72 -3.58 -6.11 -9.02
C LEU A 72 -3.04 -7.07 -7.95
N GLY A 73 -1.75 -7.01 -7.63
CA GLY A 73 -1.18 -7.91 -6.65
C GLY A 73 -1.63 -7.61 -5.21
N LEU A 74 -1.79 -6.33 -4.84
CA LEU A 74 -2.38 -5.94 -3.55
C LEU A 74 -3.81 -6.47 -3.41
N ARG A 75 -4.62 -6.32 -4.47
CA ARG A 75 -5.98 -6.86 -4.53
C ARG A 75 -6.02 -8.37 -4.47
N ALA A 76 -5.16 -9.03 -5.24
CA ALA A 76 -5.09 -10.48 -5.27
C ALA A 76 -4.79 -11.02 -3.88
N ARG A 77 -3.80 -10.44 -3.18
CA ARG A 77 -3.45 -10.86 -1.82
C ARG A 77 -4.60 -10.66 -0.83
N LEU A 78 -5.29 -9.52 -0.88
CA LEU A 78 -6.49 -9.30 -0.06
C LEU A 78 -7.56 -10.37 -0.30
N ILE A 79 -7.87 -10.65 -1.58
CA ILE A 79 -8.89 -11.64 -1.93
C ILE A 79 -8.48 -13.04 -1.44
N LEU A 80 -7.22 -13.41 -1.61
CA LEU A 80 -6.70 -14.68 -1.14
C LEU A 80 -6.81 -14.81 0.39
N GLU A 81 -6.56 -13.71 1.12
CA GLU A 81 -6.74 -13.68 2.57
C GLU A 81 -8.21 -13.88 2.96
N LEU A 82 -9.14 -13.20 2.27
CA LEU A 82 -10.58 -13.37 2.49
C LEU A 82 -11.07 -14.79 2.15
N CYS A 83 -10.52 -15.40 1.10
CA CYS A 83 -10.82 -16.79 0.73
C CYS A 83 -10.29 -17.81 1.75
N ARG A 84 -9.20 -17.48 2.45
CA ARG A 84 -8.54 -18.35 3.44
C ARG A 84 -9.24 -18.36 4.80
N GLY A 85 -10.03 -17.32 5.11
CA GLY A 85 -10.73 -17.16 6.39
C GLY A 85 -11.87 -18.16 6.59
N PRO A 86 -13.13 -17.71 6.78
CA PRO A 86 -14.25 -18.60 7.12
C PRO A 86 -14.58 -19.63 6.01
N ASP A 87 -15.22 -20.75 6.42
CA ASP A 87 -15.79 -21.77 5.54
C ASP A 87 -17.32 -21.82 5.72
N PRO A 88 -18.14 -21.38 4.73
CA PRO A 88 -17.74 -20.86 3.41
C PRO A 88 -17.19 -19.42 3.45
N PRO A 89 -16.42 -19.00 2.44
CA PRO A 89 -15.91 -17.63 2.34
C PRO A 89 -17.02 -16.62 2.02
N ASP A 90 -16.92 -15.43 2.59
CA ASP A 90 -17.92 -14.37 2.38
C ASP A 90 -17.80 -13.76 0.98
N SER A 91 -18.63 -14.28 0.08
CA SER A 91 -18.70 -13.84 -1.30
C SER A 91 -19.12 -12.37 -1.43
N SER A 92 -19.89 -11.83 -0.48
CA SER A 92 -20.31 -10.42 -0.51
C SER A 92 -19.14 -9.46 -0.31
N LEU A 93 -18.12 -9.88 0.46
CA LEU A 93 -16.88 -9.14 0.66
C LEU A 93 -15.88 -9.36 -0.50
N ILE A 94 -15.85 -10.54 -1.10
CA ILE A 94 -14.86 -10.90 -2.14
C ILE A 94 -15.22 -10.33 -3.52
N LEU A 95 -16.48 -10.44 -3.93
CA LEU A 95 -16.92 -10.07 -5.28
C LEU A 95 -16.66 -8.58 -5.66
N PRO A 96 -16.82 -7.59 -4.76
CA PRO A 96 -16.47 -6.21 -5.05
C PRO A 96 -14.99 -6.01 -5.39
N HIS A 97 -14.08 -6.74 -4.74
CA HIS A 97 -12.66 -6.69 -5.06
C HIS A 97 -12.35 -7.42 -6.38
N LEU A 98 -13.04 -8.52 -6.66
CA LEU A 98 -12.89 -9.29 -7.89
C LEU A 98 -13.30 -8.51 -9.14
N ARG A 99 -14.39 -7.73 -9.06
CA ARG A 99 -14.83 -6.86 -10.16
C ARG A 99 -13.83 -5.76 -10.51
N ARG A 100 -13.14 -5.24 -9.48
CA ARG A 100 -12.14 -4.18 -9.60
C ARG A 100 -10.76 -4.68 -10.04
N LEU A 101 -10.51 -6.00 -10.09
CA LEU A 101 -9.28 -6.59 -10.64
C LEU A 101 -9.16 -6.46 -12.17
N ARG A 102 -10.15 -5.88 -12.85
CA ARG A 102 -10.01 -5.60 -14.29
C ARG A 102 -8.86 -4.63 -14.50
N PRO A 103 -7.93 -4.91 -15.42
CA PRO A 103 -6.87 -3.96 -15.74
C PRO A 103 -7.49 -2.63 -16.18
N PRO A 104 -6.92 -1.48 -15.76
CA PRO A 104 -7.47 -0.17 -16.10
C PRO A 104 -7.55 0.01 -17.63
N VAL A 105 -8.59 0.73 -18.06
CA VAL A 105 -8.85 1.02 -19.48
C VAL A 105 -7.60 1.71 -20.06
N GLY A 106 -6.95 1.07 -21.02
CA GLY A 106 -5.71 1.56 -21.64
C GLY A 106 -4.44 0.75 -21.35
N ASN A 107 -4.44 -0.16 -20.37
CA ASN A 107 -3.31 -1.06 -20.18
C ASN A 107 -3.24 -2.11 -21.29
N ARG A 108 -2.29 -1.99 -22.22
CA ARG A 108 -2.08 -2.91 -23.35
C ARG A 108 -1.19 -4.11 -23.04
N ASP A 109 -0.73 -4.26 -21.80
CA ASP A 109 0.10 -5.41 -21.41
C ASP A 109 -0.75 -6.69 -21.37
N GLN A 110 -0.72 -7.44 -22.48
CA GLN A 110 -1.46 -8.70 -22.64
C GLN A 110 -1.15 -9.70 -21.52
N LYS A 111 0.08 -9.70 -20.98
CA LYS A 111 0.44 -10.61 -19.88
C LYS A 111 -0.30 -10.25 -18.59
N VAL A 112 -0.43 -8.95 -18.31
CA VAL A 112 -1.17 -8.46 -17.14
C VAL A 112 -2.66 -8.76 -17.27
N GLN A 113 -3.23 -8.59 -18.47
CA GLN A 113 -4.63 -8.92 -18.73
C GLN A 113 -4.91 -10.42 -18.57
N ALA A 114 -4.06 -11.26 -19.17
CA ALA A 114 -4.19 -12.72 -19.07
C ALA A 114 -4.06 -13.21 -17.61
N ALA A 115 -3.10 -12.66 -16.85
CA ALA A 115 -2.93 -12.99 -15.44
C ALA A 115 -4.14 -12.57 -14.59
N SER A 116 -4.70 -11.37 -14.83
CA SER A 116 -5.92 -10.91 -14.15
C SER A 116 -7.11 -11.83 -14.44
N TRP A 117 -7.32 -12.21 -15.70
CA TRP A 117 -8.39 -13.12 -16.07
C TRP A 117 -8.21 -14.52 -15.45
N ALA A 118 -7.00 -15.08 -15.52
CA ALA A 118 -6.69 -16.37 -14.91
C ALA A 118 -6.94 -16.35 -13.39
N PHE A 119 -6.52 -15.27 -12.72
CA PHE A 119 -6.80 -15.09 -11.29
C PHE A 119 -8.30 -14.97 -11.00
N GLN A 120 -9.06 -14.27 -11.84
CA GLN A 120 -10.51 -14.18 -11.67
C GLN A 120 -11.20 -15.54 -11.76
N GLN A 121 -10.80 -16.40 -12.69
CA GLN A 121 -11.32 -17.76 -12.76
C GLN A 121 -10.91 -18.58 -11.55
N GLN A 122 -9.64 -18.46 -11.12
CA GLN A 122 -9.17 -19.15 -9.93
C GLN A 122 -9.99 -18.77 -8.69
N VAL A 123 -10.27 -17.49 -8.47
CA VAL A 123 -11.08 -17.07 -7.32
C VAL A 123 -12.51 -17.62 -7.40
N ARG A 124 -13.13 -17.66 -8.59
CA ARG A 124 -14.46 -18.27 -8.76
C ARG A 124 -14.45 -19.74 -8.38
N ASN A 125 -13.48 -20.49 -8.86
CA ASN A 125 -13.27 -21.89 -8.50
C ASN A 125 -13.11 -22.10 -6.97
N LEU A 126 -12.36 -21.21 -6.30
CA LEU A 126 -12.22 -21.24 -4.84
C LEU A 126 -13.53 -20.96 -4.09
N LEU A 127 -14.42 -20.14 -4.66
CA LEU A 127 -15.74 -19.83 -4.07
C LEU A 127 -16.75 -20.96 -4.32
N ASP A 128 -16.69 -21.60 -5.49
CA ASP A 128 -17.64 -22.63 -5.91
C ASP A 128 -17.34 -24.01 -5.30
N SER A 129 -16.06 -24.32 -5.04
CA SER A 129 -15.63 -25.65 -4.60
C SER A 129 -14.78 -25.63 -3.32
N PRO A 130 -15.32 -26.08 -2.17
CA PRO A 130 -14.55 -26.22 -0.93
C PRO A 130 -13.37 -27.20 -1.04
N ALA A 131 -13.45 -28.16 -1.96
CA ALA A 131 -12.37 -29.13 -2.19
C ALA A 131 -11.21 -28.49 -2.96
N GLU A 132 -11.50 -27.72 -4.01
CA GLU A 132 -10.48 -26.97 -4.75
C GLU A 132 -9.85 -25.90 -3.87
N ARG A 133 -10.65 -25.23 -3.03
CA ARG A 133 -10.16 -24.27 -2.05
C ARG A 133 -9.14 -24.90 -1.10
N ARG A 134 -9.48 -26.06 -0.51
CA ARG A 134 -8.55 -26.81 0.34
C ARG A 134 -7.27 -27.19 -0.39
N ARG A 135 -7.37 -27.68 -1.64
CA ARG A 135 -6.19 -28.03 -2.45
C ARG A 135 -5.32 -26.83 -2.79
N PHE A 136 -5.93 -25.71 -3.15
CA PHE A 136 -5.19 -24.50 -3.50
C PHE A 136 -4.40 -23.92 -2.33
N PHE A 137 -4.98 -23.96 -1.12
CA PHE A 137 -4.30 -23.50 0.10
C PHE A 137 -3.39 -24.54 0.75
N GLN A 138 -3.20 -25.72 0.14
CA GLN A 138 -2.07 -26.58 0.49
C GLN A 138 -0.76 -25.84 0.18
N GLU A 139 0.23 -25.98 1.07
CA GLU A 139 1.42 -25.12 1.08
C GLU A 139 2.12 -25.08 -0.28
N GLU A 140 2.28 -26.20 -0.97
CA GLU A 140 2.99 -26.27 -2.24
C GLU A 140 2.36 -25.42 -3.35
N VAL A 141 1.03 -25.49 -3.52
CA VAL A 141 0.32 -24.77 -4.59
C VAL A 141 0.28 -23.28 -4.30
N PHE A 142 -0.05 -22.91 -3.06
CA PHE A 142 -0.13 -21.51 -2.65
C PHE A 142 1.24 -20.83 -2.62
N VAL A 143 2.25 -21.46 -2.00
CA VAL A 143 3.59 -20.89 -1.87
C VAL A 143 4.26 -20.75 -3.24
N GLY A 144 4.00 -21.68 -4.17
CA GLY A 144 4.53 -21.60 -5.53
C GLY A 144 4.06 -20.38 -6.32
N GLN A 145 2.84 -19.88 -6.07
CA GLN A 145 2.26 -18.77 -6.85
C GLN A 145 2.18 -17.45 -6.07
N TYR A 146 1.86 -17.50 -4.78
CA TYR A 146 1.58 -16.35 -3.91
C TYR A 146 2.42 -16.38 -2.63
N GLY A 147 3.53 -17.11 -2.62
CA GLY A 147 4.45 -17.20 -1.49
C GLY A 147 5.44 -16.02 -1.38
N PRO A 148 6.60 -16.23 -0.74
CA PRO A 148 7.57 -15.17 -0.42
C PRO A 148 8.07 -14.37 -1.63
N GLN A 149 8.18 -15.00 -2.80
CA GLN A 149 8.62 -14.32 -4.02
C GLN A 149 7.59 -13.27 -4.49
N PHE A 150 6.31 -13.61 -4.41
CA PHE A 150 5.22 -12.70 -4.74
C PHE A 150 5.19 -11.53 -3.74
N ASP A 151 5.29 -11.84 -2.45
CA ASP A 151 5.30 -10.86 -1.36
C ASP A 151 6.50 -9.89 -1.46
N CYS A 152 7.68 -10.39 -1.85
CA CYS A 152 8.87 -9.57 -2.10
C CYS A 152 8.72 -8.67 -3.34
N ALA A 153 8.10 -9.18 -4.41
CA ALA A 153 7.82 -8.38 -5.59
C ALA A 153 6.85 -7.24 -5.29
N LEU A 154 5.83 -7.48 -4.46
CA LEU A 154 4.90 -6.45 -4.00
C LEU A 154 5.58 -5.39 -3.14
N GLU A 155 6.44 -5.80 -2.21
CA GLU A 155 7.25 -4.87 -1.41
C GLU A 155 8.10 -3.96 -2.27
N LYS A 156 8.82 -4.51 -3.25
CA LYS A 156 9.67 -3.71 -4.14
C LYS A 156 8.86 -2.68 -4.91
N LEU A 157 7.70 -3.07 -5.44
CA LEU A 157 6.82 -2.15 -6.18
C LEU A 157 6.25 -1.05 -5.27
N LEU A 158 5.81 -1.41 -4.06
CA LEU A 158 5.33 -0.41 -3.10
C LEU A 158 6.45 0.54 -2.67
N TRP A 159 7.65 0.03 -2.41
CA TRP A 159 8.78 0.85 -2.02
C TRP A 159 9.19 1.81 -3.14
N GLU A 160 9.22 1.35 -4.39
CA GLU A 160 9.45 2.19 -5.56
C GLU A 160 8.42 3.33 -5.62
N PHE A 161 7.14 2.99 -5.47
CA PHE A 161 6.05 3.96 -5.46
C PHE A 161 6.23 5.02 -4.36
N LEU A 162 6.43 4.60 -3.11
CA LEU A 162 6.57 5.49 -1.96
C LEU A 162 7.82 6.37 -2.06
N SER A 163 8.93 5.81 -2.54
CA SER A 163 10.19 6.54 -2.73
C SER A 163 10.04 7.64 -3.77
N ARG A 164 9.37 7.35 -4.89
CA ARG A 164 9.11 8.37 -5.92
C ARG A 164 8.14 9.44 -5.45
N LEU A 165 7.13 9.05 -4.66
CA LEU A 165 6.21 10.02 -4.06
C LEU A 165 6.95 10.96 -3.10
N ASP A 166 7.86 10.45 -2.29
CA ASP A 166 8.67 11.27 -1.36
C ASP A 166 9.58 12.24 -2.12
N GLN A 167 10.17 11.82 -3.25
CA GLN A 167 11.00 12.68 -4.10
C GLN A 167 10.24 13.86 -4.73
N LEU A 168 8.92 13.75 -4.93
CA LEU A 168 8.09 14.84 -5.45
C LEU A 168 7.76 15.91 -4.40
N LEU A 169 8.01 15.62 -3.11
CA LEU A 169 7.67 16.49 -1.99
C LEU A 169 8.94 16.91 -1.25
N PRO A 170 9.87 17.64 -1.91
CA PRO A 170 11.08 18.09 -1.24
C PRO A 170 10.70 18.97 -0.05
N MET A 171 11.35 18.71 1.10
CA MET A 171 11.16 19.52 2.28
C MET A 171 11.78 20.90 2.03
N PRO A 172 11.02 21.99 2.13
CA PRO A 172 11.57 23.33 1.98
C PRO A 172 12.55 23.61 3.13
N ASP A 173 13.67 24.25 2.82
CA ASP A 173 14.56 24.76 3.86
C ASP A 173 14.00 26.04 4.51
N LEU A 174 14.70 26.55 5.53
CA LEU A 174 14.28 27.76 6.22
C LEU A 174 14.22 28.97 5.27
N ALA A 175 15.18 29.09 4.35
CA ALA A 175 15.23 30.24 3.44
C ALA A 175 14.04 30.24 2.46
N GLN A 176 13.72 29.08 1.89
CA GLN A 176 12.56 28.88 1.04
C GLN A 176 11.25 29.13 1.80
N THR A 177 11.17 28.66 3.06
CA THR A 177 10.01 28.89 3.93
C THR A 177 9.82 30.38 4.25
N VAL A 178 10.90 31.10 4.57
CA VAL A 178 10.89 32.56 4.80
C VAL A 178 10.46 33.31 3.54
N SER A 179 10.94 32.90 2.37
CA SER A 179 10.55 33.48 1.08
C SER A 179 9.05 33.35 0.82
N TRP A 180 8.48 32.14 1.04
CA TRP A 180 7.05 31.90 0.88
C TRP A 180 6.19 32.70 1.87
N LEU A 181 6.60 32.78 3.14
CA LEU A 181 5.90 33.57 4.15
C LEU A 181 5.95 35.06 3.82
N SER A 182 7.10 35.57 3.37
CA SER A 182 7.26 36.98 3.03
C SER A 182 6.45 37.39 1.79
N ALA A 183 6.23 36.46 0.87
CA ALA A 183 5.39 36.66 -0.32
C ALA A 183 3.88 36.58 -0.03
N ALA A 184 3.47 36.03 1.11
CA ALA A 184 2.06 35.94 1.48
C ALA A 184 1.56 37.28 2.09
N PRO A 185 0.49 37.90 1.55
CA PRO A 185 0.08 39.28 1.87
C PRO A 185 -0.42 39.52 3.31
N VAL A 186 -0.36 38.55 4.21
CA VAL A 186 -1.00 38.58 5.54
C VAL A 186 -0.03 38.42 6.72
N CYS A 187 1.25 38.14 6.50
CA CYS A 187 2.11 37.58 7.54
C CYS A 187 2.54 38.53 8.68
N TRP A 188 2.41 39.85 8.52
CA TRP A 188 2.84 40.79 9.56
C TRP A 188 1.71 41.33 10.43
N ARG A 189 0.42 41.19 10.05
CA ARG A 189 -0.70 41.76 10.83
C ARG A 189 -1.18 40.88 12.00
N THR A 190 -0.78 39.61 12.05
CA THR A 190 -1.23 38.64 13.06
C THR A 190 -0.17 38.26 14.09
N TRP A 191 1.08 38.73 13.97
CA TRP A 191 2.10 38.47 15.00
C TRP A 191 1.82 39.24 16.29
N SER A 192 1.28 40.45 16.18
CA SER A 192 0.90 41.32 17.30
C SER A 192 -0.25 40.79 18.17
N SER A 193 -0.99 39.76 17.73
CA SER A 193 -2.08 39.15 18.50
C SER A 193 -1.67 37.90 19.30
N LEU A 194 -0.42 37.45 19.19
CA LEU A 194 0.10 36.29 19.94
C LEU A 194 0.94 36.69 21.17
N SER A 195 1.26 37.98 21.31
CA SER A 195 2.01 38.54 22.44
C SER A 195 1.14 39.36 23.39
N SER A 196 -0.18 39.17 23.39
CA SER A 196 -1.13 39.77 24.33
C SER A 196 -1.94 38.70 25.04
#